data_AF-A0A495VDJ2-F1
#
_entry.id   AF-A0A495VDJ2-F1
#
_cell.length_a   1.000
_cell.length_b   1.000
_cell.length_c   1.000
_cell.angle_alpha   90.00
_cell.angle_beta   90.00
_cell.angle_gamma   90.00
#
_symmetry.space_group_name_H-M   'P 1'
#
loop_
_entity.id
_entity.type
_entity.pdbx_description
1 polymer ?
#
loop_
_entity_poly.entity_id
_entity_poly.type
_entity_poly.pdbx_seq_one_letter_code
_entity_poly.pdbx_strand_id
1 'polypeptide(L)'
;MENFSGRTVHALKQDVLAKILTLNLTAILVWVAQWMTTRLYQERRRGYQVNFANALSKMKDNVVRLLSLEPPPGLLERLLCAMALEVEAIRPDRSFPRNIKSTKPKRFHPNYKRCR
;
A
#
# COMPACT_ATOMS: atom_id res chain seq x y z
N MET A 1 -10.99 3.66 -30.94
CA MET A 1 -10.42 3.37 -29.60
C MET A 1 -10.00 1.92 -29.60
N GLU A 2 -8.78 1.64 -30.05
CA GLU A 2 -8.24 0.27 -30.08
C GLU A 2 -8.03 -0.23 -28.65
N ASN A 3 -8.46 -1.46 -28.37
CA ASN A 3 -8.30 -2.10 -27.08
C ASN A 3 -6.82 -2.47 -26.86
N PHE A 4 -6.01 -1.51 -26.39
CA PHE A 4 -4.66 -1.78 -25.88
C PHE A 4 -4.76 -2.56 -24.57
N SER A 5 -5.05 -3.86 -24.64
CA SER A 5 -4.89 -4.73 -23.49
C SER A 5 -3.39 -4.97 -23.29
N GLY A 6 -2.82 -4.51 -22.19
CA GLY A 6 -1.40 -4.65 -21.81
C GLY A 6 -0.99 -6.09 -21.49
N ARG A 7 -1.16 -7.01 -22.45
CA ARG A 7 -0.81 -8.43 -22.32
C ARG A 7 0.60 -8.77 -22.80
N THR A 8 1.41 -7.76 -23.14
CA THR A 8 2.81 -7.98 -23.51
C THR A 8 3.66 -8.24 -22.26
N VAL A 9 4.74 -9.01 -22.42
CA VAL A 9 5.72 -9.26 -21.35
C VAL A 9 6.28 -7.94 -20.79
N HIS A 10 6.47 -6.95 -21.66
CA HIS A 10 6.94 -5.62 -21.26
C HIS A 10 5.94 -4.87 -20.40
N ALA A 11 4.65 -4.85 -20.76
CA ALA A 11 3.61 -4.21 -19.95
C ALA A 11 3.51 -4.86 -18.57
N LEU A 12 3.56 -6.19 -18.50
CA LEU A 12 3.58 -6.91 -17.22
C LEU A 12 4.80 -6.56 -16.38
N LYS A 13 5.99 -6.48 -16.99
CA LYS A 13 7.22 -6.08 -16.29
C LYS A 13 7.12 -4.65 -15.75
N GLN A 14 6.59 -3.72 -16.54
CA GLN A 14 6.38 -2.33 -16.13
C GLN A 14 5.41 -2.23 -14.96
N ASP A 15 4.28 -2.93 -15.01
CA ASP A 15 3.28 -2.94 -13.94
C ASP A 15 3.85 -3.48 -12.62
N VAL A 16 4.62 -4.56 -12.69
CA VAL A 16 5.27 -5.14 -11.50
C VAL A 16 6.28 -4.16 -10.91
N LEU A 17 7.15 -3.58 -11.73
CA LEU A 17 8.16 -2.63 -11.27
C LEU A 17 7.53 -1.35 -10.71
N ALA A 18 6.47 -0.84 -11.33
CA ALA A 18 5.73 0.33 -10.84
C ALA A 18 5.10 0.07 -9.47
N LYS A 19 4.55 -1.13 -9.24
CA LYS A 19 4.00 -1.53 -7.93
C LYS A 19 5.09 -1.62 -6.86
N ILE A 20 6.22 -2.26 -7.18
CA ILE A 20 7.36 -2.40 -6.26
C ILE A 20 7.91 -1.01 -5.91
N LEU A 21 8.12 -0.15 -6.91
CA LEU A 21 8.58 1.22 -6.71
C LEU A 21 7.63 2.00 -5.80
N THR A 22 6.33 1.95 -6.08
CA THR A 22 5.29 2.65 -5.29
C THR A 22 5.27 2.17 -3.84
N LEU A 23 5.36 0.85 -3.61
CA LEU A 23 5.42 0.26 -2.27
C LEU A 23 6.68 0.70 -1.51
N ASN A 24 7.84 0.65 -2.17
CA ASN A 24 9.11 1.03 -1.56
C ASN A 24 9.14 2.52 -1.21
N LEU A 25 8.71 3.39 -2.13
CA LEU A 25 8.61 4.83 -1.86
C LEU A 25 7.63 5.11 -0.72
N THR A 26 6.48 4.42 -0.69
CA THR A 26 5.52 4.54 0.42
C THR A 26 6.17 4.13 1.74
N ALA A 27 6.89 3.01 1.79
CA ALA A 27 7.56 2.55 3.01
C ALA A 27 8.60 3.57 3.52
N ILE A 28 9.39 4.16 2.62
CA ILE A 28 10.37 5.21 2.97
C ILE A 28 9.64 6.43 3.55
N LEU A 29 8.60 6.94 2.88
CA LEU A 29 7.86 8.12 3.37
C LEU A 29 7.11 7.83 4.68
N VAL A 30 6.53 6.63 4.83
CA VAL A 30 5.87 6.21 6.06
C VAL A 30 6.87 6.15 7.21
N TRP A 31 8.11 5.71 6.98
CA TRP A 31 9.14 5.73 8.03
C TRP A 31 9.42 7.16 8.54
N VAL A 32 9.53 8.13 7.62
CA VAL A 32 9.70 9.56 7.99
C VAL A 32 8.44 10.10 8.68
N ALA A 33 7.26 9.83 8.12
CA ALA A 33 5.99 10.27 8.68
C ALA A 33 5.75 9.65 10.07
N GLN A 34 6.19 8.42 10.31
CA GLN A 34 6.10 7.75 11.60
C GLN A 34 6.93 8.47 12.66
N TRP A 35 8.13 8.94 12.31
CA TRP A 35 8.93 9.78 13.21
C TRP A 35 8.18 11.06 13.61
N MET A 36 7.51 11.71 12.64
CA MET A 36 6.66 12.88 12.90
C MET A 36 5.45 12.52 13.78
N THR A 37 4.75 11.42 13.48
CA THR A 37 3.61 10.90 14.26
C THR A 37 4.01 10.62 15.70
N THR A 38 5.16 10.00 15.95
CA THR A 38 5.60 9.71 17.31
C THR A 38 5.74 10.99 18.14
N ARG A 39 6.18 12.11 17.53
CA ARG A 39 6.26 13.41 18.20
C ARG A 39 4.89 14.08 18.36
N LEU A 40 4.09 14.11 17.29
CA LEU A 40 2.78 14.77 17.29
C LEU A 40 1.76 14.14 18.26
N TYR A 41 1.87 12.83 18.48
CA TYR A 41 0.88 12.06 19.25
C TYR A 41 1.44 11.53 20.59
N GLN A 42 2.61 12.03 21.04
CA GLN A 42 3.29 11.54 22.25
C GLN A 42 2.45 11.66 23.53
N GLU A 43 1.62 12.71 23.62
CA GLU A 43 0.78 13.00 24.81
C GLU A 43 -0.50 12.15 24.87
N ARG A 44 -0.79 11.37 23.82
CA ARG A 44 -2.02 10.57 23.77
C ARG A 44 -1.84 9.27 24.55
N ARG A 45 -2.96 8.73 25.05
CA ARG A 45 -3.01 7.51 25.87
C ARG A 45 -2.38 6.26 25.22
N ARG A 46 -2.35 6.17 23.89
CA ARG A 46 -1.87 4.99 23.14
C ARG A 46 -0.73 5.38 22.21
N GLY A 47 0.07 4.38 21.83
CA GLY A 47 0.93 4.50 20.65
C GLY A 47 0.09 4.63 19.38
N TYR A 48 0.58 5.43 18.44
CA TYR A 48 -0.03 5.64 17.13
C TYR A 48 0.96 5.28 16.04
N GLN A 49 0.46 4.57 15.03
CA GLN A 49 1.21 4.26 13.82
C GLN A 49 0.54 4.90 12.61
N VAL A 50 1.32 5.30 11.62
CA VAL A 50 0.82 5.76 10.33
C VAL A 50 -0.06 4.67 9.71
N ASN A 51 -1.21 5.05 9.18
CA ASN A 51 -2.06 4.13 8.43
C ASN A 51 -1.42 3.81 7.08
N PHE A 52 -0.70 2.69 6.99
CA PHE A 52 0.02 2.29 5.78
C PHE A 52 -0.91 2.11 4.57
N ALA A 53 -2.11 1.56 4.76
CA ALA A 53 -3.06 1.36 3.66
C ALA A 53 -3.51 2.70 3.06
N ASN A 54 -3.80 3.67 3.92
CA ASN A 54 -4.15 5.03 3.51
C ASN A 54 -2.96 5.76 2.88
N ALA A 55 -1.75 5.61 3.44
CA ALA A 55 -0.52 6.16 2.87
C ALA A 55 -0.25 5.60 1.46
N LEU A 56 -0.41 4.28 1.27
CA LEU A 56 -0.28 3.64 -0.04
C LEU A 56 -1.33 4.14 -1.03
N SER A 57 -2.58 4.32 -0.59
CA SER A 57 -3.62 4.90 -1.42
C SER A 57 -3.23 6.29 -1.92
N LYS A 58 -2.77 7.17 -1.02
CA LYS A 58 -2.30 8.51 -1.36
C LYS A 58 -1.08 8.49 -2.30
N MET A 59 -0.13 7.57 -2.07
CA MET A 59 1.03 7.44 -2.93
C MET A 59 0.64 7.00 -4.34
N LYS A 60 -0.28 6.05 -4.51
CA LYS A 60 -0.72 5.59 -5.85
C LYS A 60 -1.23 6.74 -6.72
N ASP A 61 -1.94 7.70 -6.13
CA ASP A 61 -2.49 8.85 -6.86
C ASP A 61 -1.44 9.94 -7.16
N ASN A 62 -0.28 9.90 -6.47
CA ASN A 62 0.73 10.95 -6.55
C ASN A 62 2.10 10.47 -7.03
N VAL A 63 2.35 9.17 -7.16
CA VAL A 63 3.68 8.63 -7.51
C VAL A 63 4.16 9.15 -8.85
N VAL A 64 3.28 9.24 -9.85
CA VAL A 64 3.61 9.81 -11.16
C VAL A 64 3.93 11.29 -11.01
N ARG A 65 3.10 12.06 -10.30
CA ARG A 65 3.27 13.51 -10.09
C ARG A 65 4.55 13.83 -9.31
N LEU A 66 4.93 12.96 -8.37
CA LEU A 66 6.13 13.10 -7.57
C LEU A 66 7.41 12.84 -8.38
N LEU A 67 7.33 11.94 -9.36
CA LEU A 67 8.45 11.54 -10.22
C LEU A 67 8.46 12.26 -11.59
N SER A 68 7.48 13.14 -11.84
CA SER A 68 7.45 13.99 -13.03
C SER A 68 8.66 14.91 -13.09
N LEU A 69 9.01 15.36 -14.31
CA LEU A 69 10.12 16.30 -14.54
C LEU A 69 9.98 17.60 -13.74
N GLU A 70 8.73 18.07 -13.58
CA GLU A 70 8.38 19.24 -12.80
C GLU A 70 7.34 18.85 -11.74
N PRO A 71 7.77 18.29 -10.59
CA PRO A 71 6.84 17.92 -9.54
C PRO A 71 6.20 19.19 -8.95
N PRO A 72 4.91 19.17 -8.59
CA PRO A 72 4.27 20.31 -7.95
C PRO A 72 5.03 20.72 -6.69
N PRO A 73 5.33 22.01 -6.49
CA PRO A 73 6.10 22.46 -5.34
C PRO A 73 5.40 22.04 -4.04
N GLY A 74 6.18 21.60 -3.06
CA GLY A 74 5.67 21.18 -1.76
C GLY A 74 4.85 19.87 -1.78
N LEU A 75 4.83 19.10 -2.88
CA LEU A 75 4.03 17.86 -2.94
C LEU A 75 4.52 16.82 -1.94
N LEU A 76 5.84 16.66 -1.81
CA LEU A 76 6.45 15.68 -0.90
C LEU A 76 6.11 16.00 0.56
N GLU A 77 6.25 17.26 0.95
CA GLU A 77 5.96 17.76 2.29
C GLU A 77 4.48 17.59 2.62
N ARG A 78 3.59 17.92 1.67
CA ARG A 78 2.14 17.71 1.84
C ARG A 78 1.80 16.22 2.00
N LEU A 79 2.44 15.33 1.24
CA LEU A 79 2.26 13.88 1.40
C LEU A 79 2.73 13.41 2.76
N LEU A 80 3.92 13.83 3.21
CA LEU A 80 4.46 13.48 4.52
C LEU A 80 3.55 13.96 5.66
N CYS A 81 3.12 15.23 5.62
CA CYS A 81 2.19 15.78 6.61
C CYS A 81 0.86 15.01 6.60
N ALA A 82 0.29 14.73 5.43
CA ALA A 82 -0.95 13.96 5.32
C ALA A 82 -0.80 12.53 5.87
N MET A 83 0.33 11.86 5.62
CA MET A 83 0.60 10.54 6.19
C MET A 83 0.77 10.59 7.70
N ALA A 84 1.46 11.61 8.24
CA ALA A 84 1.73 11.74 9.67
C ALA A 84 0.46 12.04 10.49
N LEU A 85 -0.54 12.71 9.88
CA LEU A 85 -1.82 13.02 10.52
C LEU A 85 -2.80 11.84 10.49
N GLU A 86 -2.66 10.95 9.52
CA GLU A 86 -3.55 9.83 9.26
C GLU A 86 -3.06 8.55 9.95
N VAL A 87 -3.46 8.40 11.22
CA VAL A 87 -2.89 7.39 12.12
C VAL A 87 -3.93 6.40 12.65
N GLU A 88 -3.46 5.21 12.98
CA GLU A 88 -4.23 4.20 13.70
C GLU A 88 -3.63 3.99 15.10
N ALA A 89 -4.50 3.84 16.10
CA ALA A 89 -4.06 3.54 17.45
C ALA A 89 -3.62 2.07 17.53
N ILE A 90 -2.41 1.84 18.05
CA ILE A 90 -1.91 0.49 18.35
C ILE A 90 -2.71 -0.06 19.54
N ARG A 91 -3.34 -1.22 19.36
CA ARG A 91 -4.20 -1.87 20.37
C ARG A 91 -3.70 -3.30 20.60
N PRO A 92 -2.77 -3.52 21.55
CA PRO A 92 -2.23 -4.85 21.81
C PRO A 92 -3.33 -5.84 22.23
N ASP A 93 -4.37 -5.35 22.91
CA ASP A 93 -5.51 -6.13 23.39
C ASP A 93 -6.45 -6.63 22.27
N ARG A 94 -6.16 -6.31 21.00
CA ARG A 94 -6.90 -6.78 19.82
C ARG A 94 -6.14 -7.88 19.06
N SER A 95 -5.57 -8.85 19.76
CA SER A 95 -5.16 -10.10 19.12
C SER A 95 -6.34 -11.07 19.14
N PHE A 96 -7.14 -11.14 18.06
CA PHE A 96 -8.06 -12.26 17.87
C PHE A 96 -7.29 -13.40 17.21
N PRO A 97 -7.06 -14.54 17.88
CA PRO A 97 -6.39 -15.67 17.25
C PRO A 97 -7.22 -16.10 16.04
N ARG A 98 -6.67 -15.95 14.83
CA ARG A 98 -7.31 -16.52 13.64
C ARG A 98 -7.19 -18.03 13.78
N ASN A 99 -8.31 -18.69 14.07
CA ASN A 99 -8.40 -20.14 13.96
C ASN A 99 -8.38 -20.50 12.46
N ILE A 100 -7.19 -20.43 11.86
CA ILE A 100 -6.96 -20.83 10.47
C ILE A 100 -7.19 -22.34 10.47
N LYS A 101 -8.41 -22.76 10.09
CA LYS A 101 -8.71 -24.17 9.85
C LYS A 101 -7.60 -24.70 8.94
N SER A 102 -6.95 -25.79 9.37
CA SER A 102 -5.87 -26.45 8.63
C SER A 102 -6.20 -26.43 7.13
N THR A 103 -5.36 -25.78 6.36
CA THR A 103 -5.48 -25.69 4.91
C THR A 103 -5.09 -27.04 4.35
N LYS A 104 -5.90 -28.07 4.57
CA LYS A 104 -5.96 -29.14 3.56
C LYS A 104 -6.38 -28.39 2.29
N PRO A 105 -5.52 -28.30 1.26
CA PRO A 105 -5.91 -27.63 0.04
C PRO A 105 -7.21 -28.31 -0.39
N LYS A 106 -8.29 -27.53 -0.55
CA LYS A 106 -9.47 -28.02 -1.25
C LYS A 106 -8.93 -28.44 -2.61
N ARG A 107 -8.76 -29.75 -2.82
CA ARG A 107 -8.29 -30.29 -4.09
C ARG A 107 -9.21 -29.69 -5.14
N PHE A 108 -8.65 -28.91 -6.07
CA PHE A 108 -9.44 -28.36 -7.16
C PHE A 108 -10.21 -29.52 -7.81
N HIS A 109 -11.53 -29.36 -7.95
CA HIS A 109 -12.31 -30.30 -8.74
C HIS A 109 -11.76 -30.21 -10.18
N PRO A 110 -11.34 -31.32 -10.81
CA PRO A 110 -10.95 -31.26 -12.21
C PRO A 110 -12.14 -30.71 -13.00
N ASN A 111 -11.88 -29.71 -13.86
CA ASN A 111 -12.87 -29.27 -14.82
C ASN A 111 -13.31 -30.50 -15.63
N TYR A 112 -14.56 -30.94 -15.43
CA TYR A 112 -15.16 -31.97 -16.26
C TYR A 112 -15.37 -31.36 -17.64
N LYS A 113 -14.36 -31.49 -18.52
CA LYS A 113 -14.57 -31.20 -19.94
C LYS A 113 -15.57 -32.24 -20.44
N ARG A 114 -16.74 -31.78 -20.90
CA ARG A 114 -17.58 -32.63 -21.74
C ARG A 114 -16.84 -32.86 -23.06
N CYS A 115 -16.56 -34.12 -23.37
CA CYS A 115 -16.16 -34.52 -24.71
C CYS A 115 -17.42 -34.71 -25.57
N ARG A 116 -17.40 -34.07 -26.75
CA ARG A 116 -18.39 -34.08 -27.84
C ARG A 116 -19.73 -33.39 -27.59
#